data_AF-A0A8J7AR94-F1
#
_entry.id   AF-A0A8J7AR94-F1
#
_cell.length_a   1.000
_cell.length_b   1.000
_cell.length_c   1.000
_cell.angle_alpha   90.00
_cell.angle_beta   90.00
_cell.angle_gamma   90.00
#
_symmetry.space_group_name_H-M   'P 1'
#
loop_
_entity.id
_entity.type
_entity.pdbx_description
1 polymer ?
#
loop_
_entity_poly.entity_id
_entity_poly.type
_entity_poly.pdbx_seq_one_letter_code
_entity_poly.pdbx_strand_id
1 'polypeptide(L)'
;MTVAGKAIKFEYKALHKPNQLIYGNGQTAVITGWTVKQAIAKHLQPQEYAVIGQLYSPTRGINLLIRNLLFNPHVRFLVVLNASKEDKNAGACECLLDFFRNGVEESLSDTGRRAWRIRSAIPGYIDIEIDIDTLEKLRHSVEYKEVKSIAEAVNLVKSYAQREIQKPWGLRLEFPMSTVEPTVLPGTRYGHRIEGKTIAETWIKIIHRIKTTGTIRPTGYDGQWQELIDLMAVITDEPADFYFPEPNYLPVDRPFIEEYISQILDDAPYREGLKYTYGQRLRSWFERDQIEQVIQKLIKEIDAASAVMNLWDVKDHEKGGSPCLNHIWLRVVDNELSLTATLRSNDMFAAWPANAMGLIALQRHIRDEIAKHSEYKLKMGPLITISQSAHIYDDTWDNAERLIANQYAAILNQRSYYDPSGNFLIEVDGKEIVISHTTAGSGEVIKSYRGKNPLNLLREICATSPAIQPEHTGYLGIELQKASNCIKSCHPYIQDQ
;
A
#
# COMPACT_ATOMS: atom_id res chain seq x y z
N MET A 1 27.70 -56.16 9.65
CA MET A 1 26.37 -55.61 9.33
C MET A 1 26.17 -54.34 10.15
N THR A 2 26.48 -53.20 9.55
CA THR A 2 26.21 -51.88 10.11
C THR A 2 24.72 -51.60 10.00
N VAL A 3 24.05 -51.43 11.14
CA VAL A 3 22.64 -51.04 11.21
C VAL A 3 22.53 -49.64 10.61
N ALA A 4 22.00 -49.55 9.38
CA ALA A 4 21.62 -48.30 8.77
C ALA A 4 20.54 -47.65 9.65
N GLY A 5 20.94 -46.64 10.42
CA GLY A 5 20.03 -45.84 11.22
C GLY A 5 18.99 -45.21 10.30
N LYS A 6 17.71 -45.53 10.51
CA LYS A 6 16.60 -44.79 9.91
C LYS A 6 16.77 -43.31 10.27
N ALA A 7 17.14 -42.48 9.30
CA ALA A 7 17.09 -41.03 9.46
C ALA A 7 15.66 -40.65 9.87
N ILE A 8 15.49 -40.13 11.08
CA ILE A 8 14.20 -39.63 11.55
C ILE A 8 13.84 -38.46 10.63
N LYS A 9 12.80 -38.64 9.80
CA LYS A 9 12.29 -37.59 8.93
C LYS A 9 11.19 -36.85 9.68
N PHE A 10 11.42 -35.57 9.96
CA PHE A 10 10.36 -34.70 10.46
C PHE A 10 9.51 -34.19 9.30
N GLU A 11 8.26 -33.85 9.60
CA GLU A 11 7.34 -33.25 8.63
C GLU A 11 6.85 -31.93 9.21
N TYR A 12 7.24 -30.84 8.55
CA TYR A 12 6.75 -29.51 8.87
C TYR A 12 5.42 -29.25 8.18
N LYS A 13 4.40 -28.88 8.93
CA LYS A 13 3.07 -28.54 8.41
C LYS A 13 2.72 -27.10 8.77
N ALA A 14 2.56 -26.24 7.78
CA ALA A 14 2.10 -24.87 8.00
C ALA A 14 0.57 -24.81 8.02
N LEU A 15 0.01 -24.24 9.08
CA LEU A 15 -1.42 -23.90 9.16
C LEU A 15 -1.71 -22.58 8.42
N HIS A 16 -0.73 -21.67 8.39
CA HIS A 16 -0.86 -20.36 7.78
C HIS A 16 0.17 -20.16 6.66
N LYS A 17 -0.33 -19.67 5.52
CA LYS A 17 0.43 -19.38 4.29
C LYS A 17 1.26 -20.59 3.77
N PRO A 18 0.67 -21.80 3.67
CA PRO A 18 1.41 -23.01 3.31
C PRO A 18 2.07 -22.97 1.93
N ASN A 19 1.53 -22.21 0.97
CA ASN A 19 2.09 -22.12 -0.38
C ASN A 19 3.24 -21.11 -0.49
N GLN A 20 3.56 -20.39 0.59
CA GLN A 20 4.66 -19.42 0.64
C GLN A 20 5.96 -19.95 1.24
N LEU A 21 6.02 -21.23 1.61
CA LEU A 21 7.14 -21.81 2.35
C LEU A 21 7.89 -22.86 1.51
N ILE A 22 9.17 -23.04 1.81
CA ILE A 22 9.96 -24.16 1.27
C ILE A 22 10.12 -25.18 2.40
N TYR A 23 9.66 -26.40 2.17
CA TYR A 23 9.63 -27.45 3.18
C TYR A 23 10.88 -28.34 3.12
N GLY A 24 11.29 -28.80 4.29
CA GLY A 24 12.33 -29.81 4.48
C GLY A 24 11.89 -30.84 5.52
N ASN A 25 12.83 -31.61 6.04
CA ASN A 25 12.60 -32.67 7.02
C ASN A 25 13.60 -32.68 8.20
N GLY A 26 14.37 -31.59 8.35
CA GLY A 26 15.25 -31.34 9.50
C GLY A 26 14.53 -30.66 10.68
N GLN A 27 15.31 -30.02 11.57
CA GLN A 27 14.80 -29.36 12.79
C GLN A 27 15.03 -27.84 12.82
N THR A 28 15.58 -27.28 11.74
CA THR A 28 15.96 -25.86 11.66
C THR A 28 14.95 -25.07 10.82
N ALA A 29 14.27 -24.10 11.42
CA ALA A 29 13.51 -23.12 10.66
C ALA A 29 14.44 -21.97 10.25
N VAL A 30 14.36 -21.56 8.99
CA VAL A 30 15.12 -20.42 8.46
C VAL A 30 14.15 -19.31 8.09
N ILE A 31 14.29 -18.16 8.74
CA ILE A 31 13.48 -16.98 8.51
C ILE A 31 14.34 -15.96 7.79
N THR A 32 13.87 -15.53 6.63
CA THR A 32 14.49 -14.46 5.84
C THR A 32 13.59 -13.22 5.92
N GLY A 33 14.14 -12.02 5.85
CA GLY A 33 13.32 -10.81 5.70
C GLY A 33 12.80 -10.65 4.27
N TRP A 34 13.13 -9.51 3.66
CA TRP A 34 13.00 -9.22 2.24
C TRP A 34 13.99 -9.96 1.35
N THR A 35 15.09 -10.47 1.91
CA THR A 35 16.01 -11.38 1.20
C THR A 35 15.23 -12.59 0.67
N VAL A 36 15.30 -12.84 -0.64
CA VAL A 36 14.53 -13.92 -1.29
C VAL A 36 14.95 -15.31 -0.77
N LYS A 37 14.01 -16.07 -0.20
CA LYS A 37 14.26 -17.41 0.40
C LYS A 37 14.94 -18.41 -0.52
N GLN A 38 14.70 -18.35 -1.84
CA GLN A 38 15.36 -19.22 -2.83
C GLN A 38 16.89 -19.02 -2.87
N ALA A 39 17.38 -17.82 -2.51
CA ALA A 39 18.81 -17.55 -2.43
C ALA A 39 19.50 -18.40 -1.35
N ILE A 40 18.78 -18.72 -0.26
CA ILE A 40 19.24 -19.67 0.77
C ILE A 40 18.99 -21.12 0.34
N ALA A 41 17.75 -21.41 -0.09
CA ALA A 41 17.29 -22.77 -0.33
C ALA A 41 18.16 -23.53 -1.35
N LYS A 42 18.67 -22.86 -2.39
CA LYS A 42 19.51 -23.48 -3.42
C LYS A 42 20.86 -24.02 -2.90
N HIS A 43 21.28 -23.64 -1.71
CA HIS A 43 22.54 -24.07 -1.08
C HIS A 43 22.36 -25.13 0.01
N LEU A 44 21.12 -25.52 0.30
CA LEU A 44 20.75 -26.44 1.36
C LEU A 44 20.05 -27.69 0.79
N GLN A 45 20.22 -28.81 1.49
CA GLN A 45 19.48 -30.04 1.24
C GLN A 45 18.23 -30.10 2.13
N PRO A 46 17.12 -30.73 1.68
CA PRO A 46 15.88 -30.80 2.46
C PRO A 46 16.04 -31.39 3.87
N GLN A 47 17.06 -32.21 4.14
CA GLN A 47 17.34 -32.78 5.46
C GLN A 47 17.95 -31.78 6.45
N GLU A 48 18.50 -30.66 5.96
CA GLU A 48 19.23 -29.70 6.79
C GLU A 48 18.30 -28.67 7.47
N TYR A 49 17.07 -28.53 6.97
CA TYR A 49 16.09 -27.56 7.48
C TYR A 49 14.69 -28.18 7.59
N ALA A 50 13.88 -27.63 8.48
CA ALA A 50 12.45 -27.95 8.60
C ALA A 50 11.62 -27.11 7.61
N VAL A 51 11.90 -25.81 7.57
CA VAL A 51 11.18 -24.85 6.72
C VAL A 51 12.06 -23.63 6.41
N ILE A 52 11.86 -23.01 5.26
CA ILE A 52 12.41 -21.70 4.90
C ILE A 52 11.27 -20.77 4.49
N GLY A 53 11.16 -19.62 5.15
CA GLY A 53 10.10 -18.63 4.93
C GLY A 53 10.60 -17.19 4.92
N GLN A 54 9.77 -16.29 4.41
CA GLN A 54 10.03 -14.85 4.44
C GLN A 54 9.10 -14.18 5.47
N LEU A 55 9.65 -13.26 6.24
CA LEU A 55 8.95 -12.47 7.25
C LEU A 55 9.12 -10.99 6.90
N TYR A 56 8.14 -10.43 6.18
CA TYR A 56 8.21 -9.06 5.67
C TYR A 56 7.75 -7.99 6.67
N SER A 57 6.85 -8.33 7.57
CA SER A 57 6.20 -7.37 8.47
C SER A 57 6.12 -7.93 9.90
N PRO A 58 6.55 -7.16 10.91
CA PRO A 58 6.47 -7.58 12.31
C PRO A 58 5.02 -7.66 12.80
N THR A 59 4.17 -6.72 12.39
CA THR A 59 2.77 -6.63 12.84
C THR A 59 1.85 -7.64 12.16
N ARG A 60 2.15 -8.05 10.92
CA ARG A 60 1.33 -8.99 10.14
C ARG A 60 1.84 -10.44 10.20
N GLY A 61 3.15 -10.62 10.17
CA GLY A 61 3.77 -11.92 9.91
C GLY A 61 4.14 -12.72 11.16
N ILE A 62 4.51 -12.06 12.26
CA ILE A 62 5.00 -12.77 13.46
C ILE A 62 3.89 -13.63 14.08
N ASN A 63 2.67 -13.11 14.17
CA ASN A 63 1.52 -13.84 14.71
C ASN A 63 1.26 -15.18 13.98
N LEU A 64 1.40 -15.18 12.64
CA LEU A 64 1.27 -16.37 11.80
C LEU A 64 2.45 -17.34 11.96
N LEU A 65 3.68 -16.78 12.03
CA LEU A 65 4.90 -17.56 12.25
C LEU A 65 4.86 -18.29 13.59
N ILE A 66 4.45 -17.62 14.67
CA ILE A 66 4.34 -18.21 16.00
C ILE A 66 3.37 -19.38 16.01
N ARG A 67 2.19 -19.26 15.39
CA ARG A 67 1.23 -20.38 15.26
C ARG A 67 1.82 -21.57 14.52
N ASN A 68 2.52 -21.30 13.41
CA ASN A 68 3.20 -22.35 12.68
C ASN A 68 4.31 -23.02 13.53
N LEU A 69 5.08 -22.27 14.33
CA LEU A 69 6.09 -22.85 15.22
C LEU A 69 5.47 -23.68 16.36
N LEU A 70 4.37 -23.21 16.97
CA LEU A 70 3.61 -23.93 18.00
C LEU A 70 3.01 -25.25 17.48
N PHE A 71 2.62 -25.27 16.20
CA PHE A 71 2.14 -26.48 15.55
C PHE A 71 3.27 -27.49 15.23
N ASN A 72 4.52 -27.02 15.16
CA ASN A 72 5.68 -27.80 14.74
C ASN A 72 6.75 -27.90 15.85
N PRO A 73 6.47 -28.61 16.98
CA PRO A 73 7.38 -28.68 18.13
C PRO A 73 8.68 -29.45 17.88
N HIS A 74 8.87 -30.03 16.69
CA HIS A 74 10.13 -30.64 16.27
C HIS A 74 11.15 -29.61 15.80
N VAL A 75 10.73 -28.36 15.52
CA VAL A 75 11.65 -27.25 15.24
C VAL A 75 12.38 -26.91 16.54
N ARG A 76 13.70 -27.05 16.53
CA ARG A 76 14.59 -26.79 17.67
C ARG A 76 15.53 -25.64 17.45
N PHE A 77 15.77 -25.27 16.19
CA PHE A 77 16.70 -24.22 15.82
C PHE A 77 15.99 -23.20 14.92
N LEU A 78 16.30 -21.93 15.14
CA LEU A 78 15.81 -20.81 14.34
C LEU A 78 17.00 -19.98 13.83
N VAL A 79 17.14 -19.87 12.51
CA VAL A 79 18.14 -19.01 11.88
C VAL A 79 17.42 -17.82 11.26
N VAL A 80 17.72 -16.60 11.73
CA VAL A 80 17.08 -15.37 11.26
C VAL A 80 18.08 -14.56 10.44
N LEU A 81 17.85 -14.48 9.13
CA LEU A 81 18.67 -13.72 8.19
C LEU A 81 18.20 -12.28 8.09
N ASN A 82 19.06 -11.36 8.51
CA ASN A 82 18.86 -9.92 8.47
C ASN A 82 20.03 -9.25 7.71
N ALA A 83 20.10 -9.53 6.41
CA ALA A 83 21.26 -9.26 5.57
C ALA A 83 21.12 -8.01 4.70
N SER A 84 19.90 -7.75 4.21
CA SER A 84 19.63 -6.65 3.30
C SER A 84 19.29 -5.35 4.06
N LYS A 85 19.32 -4.21 3.37
CA LYS A 85 18.85 -2.95 3.97
C LYS A 85 17.33 -3.02 4.17
N GLU A 86 16.65 -3.62 3.22
CA GLU A 86 15.22 -3.88 3.19
C GLU A 86 14.78 -4.74 4.40
N ASP A 87 15.58 -5.74 4.79
CA ASP A 87 15.35 -6.54 6.01
C ASP A 87 15.35 -5.65 7.26
N LYS A 88 16.33 -4.73 7.37
CA LYS A 88 16.49 -3.84 8.51
C LYS A 88 15.39 -2.79 8.57
N ASN A 89 15.07 -2.18 7.43
CA ASN A 89 14.05 -1.13 7.34
C ASN A 89 12.66 -1.66 7.70
N ALA A 90 12.37 -2.91 7.36
CA ALA A 90 11.12 -3.56 7.74
C ALA A 90 11.05 -3.93 9.22
N GLY A 91 12.20 -4.10 9.89
CA GLY A 91 12.29 -4.41 11.32
C GLY A 91 11.74 -5.78 11.74
N ALA A 92 11.20 -6.57 10.81
CA ALA A 92 10.48 -7.79 11.13
C ALA A 92 11.36 -8.88 11.75
N CYS A 93 12.59 -9.03 11.24
CA CYS A 93 13.58 -9.95 11.80
C CYS A 93 14.02 -9.54 13.21
N GLU A 94 14.25 -8.26 13.45
CA GLU A 94 14.67 -7.75 14.77
C GLU A 94 13.55 -7.91 15.80
N CYS A 95 12.31 -7.55 15.44
CA CYS A 95 11.15 -7.73 16.30
C CYS A 95 10.92 -9.22 16.67
N LEU A 96 11.10 -10.14 15.71
CA LEU A 96 11.04 -11.58 16.00
C LEU A 96 12.14 -12.01 16.98
N LEU A 97 13.37 -11.53 16.80
CA LEU A 97 14.47 -11.85 17.72
C LEU A 97 14.20 -11.29 19.11
N ASP A 98 13.65 -10.09 19.23
CA ASP A 98 13.25 -9.48 20.49
C ASP A 98 12.10 -10.23 21.18
N PHE A 99 11.19 -10.84 20.44
CA PHE A 99 10.23 -11.78 21.02
C PHE A 99 10.97 -12.91 21.74
N PHE A 100 11.97 -13.54 21.12
CA PHE A 100 12.71 -14.60 21.79
C PHE A 100 13.58 -14.08 22.96
N ARG A 101 14.20 -12.90 22.84
CA ARG A 101 15.09 -12.31 23.87
C ARG A 101 14.32 -11.78 25.08
N ASN A 102 13.28 -10.99 24.83
CA ASN A 102 12.65 -10.12 25.83
C ASN A 102 11.20 -10.52 26.12
N GLY A 103 10.55 -11.21 25.19
CA GLY A 103 9.18 -11.68 25.36
C GLY A 103 8.14 -10.65 25.00
N VAL A 104 7.01 -10.78 25.70
CA VAL A 104 5.82 -9.98 25.45
C VAL A 104 5.31 -9.32 26.72
N GLU A 105 4.42 -8.36 26.53
CA GLU A 105 3.58 -7.77 27.56
C GLU A 105 2.15 -7.64 27.06
N GLU A 106 1.19 -7.70 27.97
CA GLU A 106 -0.20 -7.43 27.60
C GLU A 106 -0.36 -5.95 27.27
N SER A 107 -0.92 -5.67 26.09
CA SER A 107 -1.16 -4.31 25.59
C SER A 107 -2.33 -4.33 24.61
N LEU A 108 -2.64 -3.16 24.05
CA LEU A 108 -3.44 -3.06 22.84
C LEU A 108 -2.56 -3.16 21.59
N SER A 109 -3.07 -3.82 20.56
CA SER A 109 -2.49 -3.83 19.20
C SER A 109 -2.64 -2.46 18.52
N ASP A 110 -2.04 -2.32 17.33
CA ASP A 110 -2.31 -1.22 16.39
C ASP A 110 -3.81 -1.12 16.05
N THR A 111 -4.43 -2.29 15.97
CA THR A 111 -5.86 -2.52 15.91
C THR A 111 -6.54 -2.43 17.28
N GLY A 112 -6.07 -1.72 18.30
CA GLY A 112 -6.83 -1.50 19.55
C GLY A 112 -7.45 -2.74 20.24
N ARG A 113 -7.02 -3.96 19.88
CA ARG A 113 -7.50 -5.24 20.42
C ARG A 113 -6.50 -5.67 21.49
N ARG A 114 -6.98 -6.36 22.52
CA ARG A 114 -6.07 -6.97 23.50
C ARG A 114 -5.15 -7.96 22.78
N ALA A 115 -3.85 -7.79 22.99
CA ALA A 115 -2.82 -8.59 22.35
C ALA A 115 -1.57 -8.63 23.23
N TRP A 116 -0.70 -9.60 22.94
CA TRP A 116 0.67 -9.62 23.44
C TRP A 116 1.53 -8.74 22.55
N ARG A 117 1.96 -7.59 23.06
CA ARG A 117 2.93 -6.74 22.39
C ARG A 117 4.34 -7.26 22.68
N ILE A 118 5.13 -7.42 21.63
CA ILE A 118 6.54 -7.82 21.75
C ILE A 118 7.33 -6.67 22.39
N ARG A 119 8.17 -6.99 23.38
CA ARG A 119 9.06 -6.03 24.05
C ARG A 119 10.23 -5.67 23.12
N SER A 120 9.93 -4.84 22.13
CA SER A 120 10.85 -4.33 21.11
C SER A 120 10.57 -2.85 20.86
N ALA A 121 11.58 -2.15 20.35
CA ALA A 121 11.39 -0.81 19.79
C ALA A 121 10.49 -0.84 18.54
N ILE A 122 10.44 -1.99 17.85
CA ILE A 122 9.63 -2.19 16.64
C ILE A 122 8.29 -2.83 17.06
N PRO A 123 7.15 -2.21 16.74
CA PRO A 123 5.84 -2.79 17.07
C PRO A 123 5.62 -4.15 16.41
N GLY A 124 5.27 -5.14 17.22
CA GLY A 124 4.85 -6.47 16.77
C GLY A 124 3.90 -7.07 17.80
N TYR A 125 2.91 -7.82 17.33
CA TYR A 125 1.79 -8.28 18.14
C TYR A 125 1.53 -9.77 17.90
N ILE A 126 1.11 -10.45 18.97
CA ILE A 126 0.62 -11.83 18.95
C ILE A 126 -0.75 -11.82 19.62
N ASP A 127 -1.73 -12.55 19.07
CA ASP A 127 -3.09 -12.53 19.62
C ASP A 127 -3.14 -13.08 21.05
N ILE A 128 -3.99 -12.47 21.87
CA ILE A 128 -4.13 -12.77 23.30
C ILE A 128 -4.66 -14.19 23.58
N GLU A 129 -5.24 -14.86 22.58
CA GLU A 129 -5.75 -16.22 22.69
C GLU A 129 -4.65 -17.27 22.88
N ILE A 130 -3.41 -16.97 22.47
CA ILE A 130 -2.26 -17.80 22.80
C ILE A 130 -1.83 -17.42 24.21
N ASP A 131 -1.96 -18.35 25.16
CA ASP A 131 -1.62 -18.07 26.55
C ASP A 131 -0.12 -17.79 26.73
N ILE A 132 0.20 -17.01 27.77
CA ILE A 132 1.57 -16.56 28.03
C ILE A 132 2.53 -17.73 28.32
N ASP A 133 2.06 -18.78 28.99
CA ASP A 133 2.89 -19.95 29.32
C ASP A 133 3.28 -20.71 28.06
N THR A 134 2.39 -20.81 27.08
CA THR A 134 2.65 -21.37 25.76
C THR A 134 3.71 -20.56 25.00
N LEU A 135 3.63 -19.22 25.03
CA LEU A 135 4.61 -18.35 24.39
C LEU A 135 5.99 -18.48 25.06
N GLU A 136 6.05 -18.45 26.39
CA GLU A 136 7.29 -18.62 27.14
C GLU A 136 7.90 -20.00 26.94
N LYS A 137 7.07 -21.05 26.84
CA LYS A 137 7.55 -22.39 26.51
C LYS A 137 8.19 -22.44 25.14
N LEU A 138 7.59 -21.83 24.11
CA LEU A 138 8.18 -21.75 22.78
C LEU A 138 9.53 -21.03 22.81
N ARG A 139 9.59 -19.86 23.48
CA ARG A 139 10.80 -19.04 23.58
C ARG A 139 11.98 -19.80 24.18
N HIS A 140 11.75 -20.54 25.26
CA HIS A 140 12.80 -21.29 25.95
C HIS A 140 13.17 -22.61 25.26
N SER A 141 12.34 -23.11 24.33
CA SER A 141 12.53 -24.42 23.70
C SER A 141 13.28 -24.39 22.36
N VAL A 142 13.37 -23.21 21.74
CA VAL A 142 13.97 -23.00 20.42
C VAL A 142 15.26 -22.19 20.56
N GLU A 143 16.39 -22.78 20.15
CA GLU A 143 17.67 -22.07 20.04
C GLU A 143 17.63 -21.19 18.79
N TYR A 144 17.84 -19.88 18.94
CA TYR A 144 17.77 -18.93 17.83
C TYR A 144 19.09 -18.19 17.64
N LYS A 145 19.38 -17.80 16.39
CA LYS A 145 20.55 -17.00 16.07
C LYS A 145 20.30 -16.09 14.88
N GLU A 146 20.72 -14.84 15.02
CA GLU A 146 20.79 -13.88 13.93
C GLU A 146 22.04 -14.12 13.07
N VAL A 147 21.89 -13.99 11.75
CA VAL A 147 22.96 -14.04 10.77
C VAL A 147 22.84 -12.86 9.79
N LYS A 148 23.98 -12.35 9.32
CA LYS A 148 24.03 -11.11 8.51
C LYS A 148 24.34 -11.37 7.04
N SER A 149 24.57 -12.61 6.65
CA SER A 149 24.83 -13.00 5.25
C SER A 149 24.24 -14.36 4.90
N ILE A 150 23.98 -14.57 3.60
CA ILE A 150 23.53 -15.86 3.06
C ILE A 150 24.53 -16.97 3.42
N ALA A 151 25.83 -16.71 3.30
CA ALA A 151 26.88 -17.67 3.63
C ALA A 151 26.85 -18.09 5.12
N GLU A 152 26.71 -17.12 6.03
CA GLU A 152 26.56 -17.41 7.47
C GLU A 152 25.32 -18.26 7.75
N ALA A 153 24.18 -17.91 7.14
CA ALA A 153 22.94 -18.67 7.29
C ALA A 153 23.12 -20.12 6.85
N VAL A 154 23.68 -20.34 5.65
CA VAL A 154 23.90 -21.68 5.11
C VAL A 154 24.85 -22.50 5.99
N ASN A 155 25.98 -21.90 6.40
CA ASN A 155 26.96 -22.59 7.25
C ASN A 155 26.36 -22.97 8.61
N LEU A 156 25.58 -22.06 9.20
CA LEU A 156 24.95 -22.30 10.49
C LEU A 156 23.89 -23.41 10.40
N VAL A 157 23.02 -23.38 9.38
CA VAL A 157 22.01 -24.42 9.16
C VAL A 157 22.68 -25.80 9.00
N LYS A 158 23.75 -25.88 8.20
CA LYS A 158 24.54 -27.11 8.04
C LYS A 158 25.16 -27.59 9.34
N SER A 159 25.67 -26.66 10.17
CA SER A 159 26.22 -27.01 11.47
C SER A 159 25.15 -27.56 12.43
N TYR A 160 23.94 -27.02 12.41
CA TYR A 160 22.81 -27.55 13.20
C TYR A 160 22.35 -28.91 12.70
N ALA A 161 22.35 -29.15 11.40
CA ALA A 161 22.00 -30.44 10.81
C ALA A 161 22.96 -31.58 11.19
N GLN A 162 24.21 -31.27 11.58
CA GLN A 162 25.19 -32.23 12.06
C GLN A 162 25.05 -32.56 13.55
N ARG A 163 24.26 -31.78 14.31
CA ARG A 163 24.01 -32.06 15.74
C ARG A 163 23.11 -33.29 15.90
N GLU A 164 23.17 -33.91 17.08
CA GLU A 164 22.27 -35.01 17.41
C GLU A 164 20.80 -34.59 17.32
N ILE A 165 19.97 -35.47 16.76
CA ILE A 165 18.54 -35.25 16.63
C ILE A 165 17.92 -35.11 18.01
N GLN A 166 17.28 -33.97 18.25
CA GLN A 166 16.62 -33.68 19.51
C GLN A 166 15.14 -34.05 19.46
N LYS A 167 14.59 -34.53 20.58
CA LYS A 167 13.15 -34.78 20.69
C LYS A 167 12.34 -33.48 20.56
N PRO A 168 11.09 -33.54 20.05
CA PRO A 168 10.19 -32.40 20.08
C PRO A 168 10.04 -31.84 21.50
N TRP A 169 9.95 -30.52 21.63
CA TRP A 169 9.86 -29.85 22.94
C TRP A 169 8.45 -29.85 23.55
N GLY A 170 7.46 -30.37 22.82
CA GLY A 170 6.07 -30.42 23.27
C GLY A 170 5.15 -31.17 22.31
N LEU A 171 3.86 -31.11 22.61
CA LEU A 171 2.79 -31.55 21.72
C LEU A 171 2.48 -30.45 20.70
N ARG A 172 1.88 -30.83 19.57
CA ARG A 172 1.40 -29.87 18.57
C ARG A 172 0.27 -29.03 19.16
N LEU A 173 0.34 -27.71 19.01
CA LEU A 173 -0.70 -26.78 19.44
C LEU A 173 -1.27 -26.04 18.23
N GLU A 174 -2.59 -25.89 18.18
CA GLU A 174 -3.31 -25.23 17.09
C GLU A 174 -4.17 -24.10 17.68
N PHE A 175 -4.04 -22.91 17.09
CA PHE A 175 -4.77 -21.70 17.48
C PHE A 175 -5.40 -21.08 16.22
N PRO A 176 -6.74 -21.16 16.05
CA PRO A 176 -7.41 -20.68 14.85
C PRO A 176 -7.46 -19.15 14.81
N MET A 177 -7.27 -18.56 13.62
CA MET A 177 -7.41 -17.10 13.44
C MET A 177 -8.88 -16.68 13.45
N SER A 178 -9.17 -15.55 14.12
CA SER A 178 -10.47 -14.90 14.01
C SER A 178 -10.67 -14.31 12.61
N THR A 179 -11.75 -14.67 11.94
CA THR A 179 -12.14 -14.11 10.63
C THR A 179 -13.27 -13.10 10.81
N VAL A 180 -13.11 -11.90 10.27
CA VAL A 180 -14.20 -10.91 10.18
C VAL A 180 -14.91 -11.08 8.84
N GLU A 181 -16.24 -11.13 8.86
CA GLU A 181 -17.02 -11.10 7.62
C GLU A 181 -17.04 -9.67 7.04
N PRO A 182 -16.54 -9.47 5.82
CA PRO A 182 -16.44 -8.14 5.24
C PRO A 182 -17.79 -7.63 4.72
N THR A 183 -18.17 -6.41 5.11
CA THR A 183 -19.38 -5.73 4.62
C THR A 183 -19.07 -4.92 3.36
N VAL A 184 -19.25 -5.52 2.18
CA VAL A 184 -19.03 -4.86 0.87
C VAL A 184 -20.35 -4.36 0.31
N LEU A 185 -20.41 -3.06 -0.02
CA LEU A 185 -21.54 -2.45 -0.71
C LEU A 185 -21.47 -2.65 -2.23
N PRO A 186 -22.61 -2.64 -2.94
CA PRO A 186 -22.62 -2.62 -4.40
C PRO A 186 -21.88 -1.40 -4.98
N GLY A 187 -21.12 -1.60 -6.06
CA GLY A 187 -20.40 -0.53 -6.74
C GLY A 187 -19.87 -0.94 -8.11
N THR A 188 -19.36 0.03 -8.86
CA THR A 188 -18.68 -0.23 -10.14
C THR A 188 -17.38 -1.00 -9.88
N ARG A 189 -17.01 -1.91 -10.78
CA ARG A 189 -15.78 -2.69 -10.64
C ARG A 189 -14.56 -1.98 -11.26
N TYR A 190 -14.76 -1.34 -12.40
CA TYR A 190 -13.71 -0.76 -13.23
C TYR A 190 -13.79 0.77 -13.23
N GLY A 191 -12.65 1.42 -13.34
CA GLY A 191 -12.56 2.86 -13.56
C GLY A 191 -12.98 3.65 -12.32
N HIS A 192 -11.99 4.04 -11.52
CA HIS A 192 -12.22 4.84 -10.32
C HIS A 192 -11.34 6.07 -10.35
N ARG A 193 -11.87 7.23 -9.98
CA ARG A 193 -11.09 8.46 -9.84
C ARG A 193 -11.20 8.96 -8.41
N ILE A 194 -10.07 9.10 -7.74
CA ILE A 194 -9.97 9.60 -6.38
C ILE A 194 -8.96 10.75 -6.39
N GLU A 195 -9.32 11.85 -5.75
CA GLU A 195 -8.50 13.06 -5.72
C GLU A 195 -8.39 13.59 -4.28
N GLY A 196 -7.21 14.10 -3.95
CA GLY A 196 -6.94 14.82 -2.71
C GLY A 196 -5.74 15.75 -2.88
N LYS A 197 -5.56 16.67 -1.93
CA LYS A 197 -4.42 17.60 -1.95
C LYS A 197 -3.13 16.87 -1.64
N THR A 198 -3.16 16.09 -0.56
CA THR A 198 -2.00 15.34 -0.06
C THR A 198 -2.15 13.84 -0.28
N ILE A 199 -1.03 13.13 -0.21
CA ILE A 199 -0.92 11.68 -0.19
C ILE A 199 -1.72 11.13 0.99
N ALA A 200 -1.61 11.73 2.19
CA ALA A 200 -2.30 11.26 3.38
C ALA A 200 -3.84 11.33 3.24
N GLU A 201 -4.35 12.45 2.74
CA GLU A 201 -5.78 12.62 2.46
C GLU A 201 -6.26 11.64 1.38
N THR A 202 -5.53 11.56 0.28
CA THR A 202 -5.87 10.72 -0.88
C THR A 202 -5.84 9.24 -0.49
N TRP A 203 -4.87 8.83 0.32
CA TRP A 203 -4.73 7.45 0.81
C TRP A 203 -5.97 7.00 1.59
N ILE A 204 -6.46 7.80 2.54
CA ILE A 204 -7.67 7.45 3.31
C ILE A 204 -8.87 7.29 2.36
N LYS A 205 -9.03 8.19 1.37
CA LYS A 205 -10.11 8.09 0.38
C LYS A 205 -9.99 6.80 -0.46
N ILE A 206 -8.78 6.40 -0.84
CA ILE A 206 -8.51 5.13 -1.54
C ILE A 206 -8.91 3.94 -0.68
N ILE A 207 -8.43 3.89 0.56
CA ILE A 207 -8.71 2.78 1.49
C ILE A 207 -10.21 2.66 1.76
N HIS A 208 -10.89 3.79 2.00
CA HIS A 208 -12.34 3.84 2.13
C HIS A 208 -13.03 3.26 0.88
N ARG A 209 -12.67 3.76 -0.31
CA ARG A 209 -13.29 3.31 -1.57
C ARG A 209 -13.10 1.82 -1.81
N ILE A 210 -11.91 1.28 -1.57
CA ILE A 210 -11.63 -0.16 -1.69
C ILE A 210 -12.44 -0.95 -0.66
N LYS A 211 -12.44 -0.56 0.62
CA LYS A 211 -13.19 -1.26 1.68
C LYS A 211 -14.70 -1.27 1.44
N THR A 212 -15.25 -0.18 0.90
CA THR A 212 -16.68 -0.03 0.69
C THR A 212 -17.17 -0.83 -0.51
N THR A 213 -16.49 -0.83 -1.66
CA THR A 213 -17.03 -1.41 -2.90
C THR A 213 -16.09 -2.38 -3.61
N GLY A 214 -14.88 -2.61 -3.10
CA GLY A 214 -13.90 -3.50 -3.71
C GLY A 214 -14.37 -4.95 -3.70
N THR A 215 -14.10 -5.66 -4.80
CA THR A 215 -14.44 -7.08 -4.93
C THR A 215 -13.45 -7.93 -4.14
N ILE A 216 -13.95 -8.86 -3.33
CA ILE A 216 -13.11 -9.77 -2.55
C ILE A 216 -12.77 -11.00 -3.39
N ARG A 217 -11.49 -11.32 -3.47
CA ARG A 217 -10.97 -12.42 -4.28
C ARG A 217 -9.82 -13.13 -3.58
N PRO A 218 -9.62 -14.43 -3.83
CA PRO A 218 -8.44 -15.12 -3.35
C PRO A 218 -7.17 -14.56 -4.02
N THR A 219 -6.07 -14.55 -3.27
CA THR A 219 -4.74 -14.24 -3.82
C THR A 219 -4.08 -15.50 -4.38
N GLY A 220 -3.04 -15.34 -5.21
CA GLY A 220 -2.24 -16.46 -5.72
C GLY A 220 -1.30 -17.11 -4.69
N TYR A 221 -1.24 -16.60 -3.46
CA TYR A 221 -0.26 -17.01 -2.43
C TYR A 221 -0.90 -17.17 -1.05
N ASP A 222 -2.13 -17.69 -0.97
CA ASP A 222 -2.95 -17.85 0.24
C ASP A 222 -3.53 -16.56 0.83
N GLY A 223 -4.80 -16.61 1.22
CA GLY A 223 -5.58 -15.47 1.75
C GLY A 223 -6.39 -14.74 0.68
N GLN A 224 -6.97 -13.63 1.07
CA GLN A 224 -7.82 -12.80 0.22
C GLN A 224 -7.29 -11.37 0.11
N TRP A 225 -7.72 -10.70 -0.95
CA TRP A 225 -7.59 -9.26 -1.08
C TRP A 225 -8.95 -8.65 -1.45
N GLN A 226 -9.11 -7.38 -1.15
CA GLN A 226 -10.25 -6.58 -1.61
C GLN A 226 -9.73 -5.61 -2.68
N GLU A 227 -10.29 -5.66 -3.88
CA GLU A 227 -9.69 -5.10 -5.10
C GLU A 227 -10.65 -4.19 -5.89
N LEU A 228 -10.11 -3.12 -6.44
CA LEU A 228 -10.71 -2.31 -7.51
C LEU A 228 -9.80 -2.31 -8.73
N ILE A 229 -10.41 -2.27 -9.92
CA ILE A 229 -9.69 -2.31 -11.19
C ILE A 229 -9.61 -0.91 -11.80
N ASP A 230 -8.43 -0.54 -12.27
CA ASP A 230 -8.13 0.75 -12.90
C ASP A 230 -8.52 1.95 -12.01
N LEU A 231 -7.88 2.04 -10.84
CA LEU A 231 -8.02 3.16 -9.92
C LEU A 231 -6.99 4.24 -10.23
N MET A 232 -7.48 5.42 -10.63
CA MET A 232 -6.72 6.66 -10.75
C MET A 232 -6.77 7.43 -9.44
N ALA A 233 -5.61 7.66 -8.84
CA ALA A 233 -5.44 8.58 -7.72
C ALA A 233 -4.71 9.84 -8.22
N VAL A 234 -5.23 11.02 -7.86
CA VAL A 234 -4.69 12.33 -8.24
C VAL A 234 -4.33 13.10 -6.97
N ILE A 235 -3.05 13.45 -6.83
CA ILE A 235 -2.52 14.26 -5.73
C ILE A 235 -2.18 15.63 -6.31
N THR A 236 -2.82 16.68 -5.83
CA THR A 236 -2.77 18.02 -6.45
C THR A 236 -1.83 19.01 -5.77
N ASP A 237 -1.55 18.85 -4.47
CA ASP A 237 -0.84 19.87 -3.68
C ASP A 237 -0.11 19.23 -2.48
N GLU A 238 0.88 18.38 -2.76
CA GLU A 238 1.75 17.80 -1.74
C GLU A 238 2.90 18.76 -1.41
N PRO A 239 3.14 19.11 -0.13
CA PRO A 239 4.22 20.01 0.26
C PRO A 239 5.61 19.41 -0.03
N ALA A 240 6.61 20.29 -0.10
CA ALA A 240 7.96 19.91 -0.51
C ALA A 240 8.64 18.89 0.41
N ASP A 241 8.35 18.98 1.70
CA ASP A 241 8.86 18.14 2.78
C ASP A 241 7.92 16.97 3.14
N PHE A 242 6.89 16.75 2.33
CA PHE A 242 5.80 15.78 2.55
C PHE A 242 5.00 16.03 3.84
N TYR A 243 3.68 15.93 3.71
CA TYR A 243 2.77 16.05 4.83
C TYR A 243 2.69 14.72 5.59
N PHE A 244 3.11 14.75 6.85
CA PHE A 244 2.90 13.66 7.81
C PHE A 244 1.87 14.11 8.84
N PRO A 245 0.76 13.38 9.01
CA PRO A 245 -0.25 13.68 10.02
C PRO A 245 0.31 13.58 11.44
N GLU A 246 -0.34 14.24 12.40
CA GLU A 246 -0.03 14.13 13.83
C GLU A 246 -1.28 13.71 14.62
N PRO A 247 -1.31 12.50 15.23
CA PRO A 247 -0.29 11.45 15.14
C PRO A 247 -0.21 10.83 13.73
N ASN A 248 0.99 10.36 13.36
CA ASN A 248 1.21 9.78 12.03
C ASN A 248 0.45 8.46 11.88
N TYR A 249 -0.55 8.45 11.00
CA TYR A 249 -1.32 7.26 10.64
C TYR A 249 -0.84 6.59 9.35
N LEU A 250 0.16 7.15 8.66
CA LEU A 250 0.71 6.54 7.46
C LEU A 250 1.51 5.28 7.82
N PRO A 251 1.60 4.28 6.93
CA PRO A 251 2.41 3.08 7.15
C PRO A 251 3.93 3.34 6.99
N VAL A 252 4.33 4.61 6.95
CA VAL A 252 5.69 5.08 6.68
C VAL A 252 6.01 6.29 7.55
N ASP A 253 7.29 6.51 7.82
CA ASP A 253 7.80 7.69 8.52
C ASP A 253 8.87 8.42 7.70
N ARG A 254 9.33 9.58 8.20
CA ARG A 254 10.30 10.42 7.50
C ARG A 254 11.63 9.69 7.24
N PRO A 255 12.28 9.05 8.24
CA PRO A 255 13.53 8.32 8.00
C PRO A 255 13.39 7.23 6.94
N PHE A 256 12.30 6.45 6.97
CA PHE A 256 12.05 5.43 5.96
C PHE A 256 11.94 6.05 4.56
N ILE A 257 11.23 7.18 4.42
CA ILE A 257 11.01 7.82 3.12
C ILE A 257 12.29 8.44 2.55
N GLU A 258 13.12 9.06 3.38
CA GLU A 258 14.44 9.56 2.98
C GLU A 258 15.30 8.46 2.34
N GLU A 259 15.29 7.27 2.94
CA GLU A 259 15.97 6.11 2.36
C GLU A 259 15.25 5.54 1.13
N TYR A 260 13.93 5.47 1.16
CA TYR A 260 13.12 4.89 0.09
C TYR A 260 13.25 5.68 -1.23
N ILE A 261 13.36 7.01 -1.14
CA ILE A 261 13.56 7.89 -2.31
C ILE A 261 14.78 7.47 -3.13
N SER A 262 15.88 7.08 -2.48
CA SER A 262 17.10 6.59 -3.16
C SER A 262 16.83 5.33 -4.00
N GLN A 263 15.89 4.47 -3.59
CA GLN A 263 15.55 3.25 -4.33
C GLN A 263 14.81 3.53 -5.64
N ILE A 264 14.28 4.75 -5.80
CA ILE A 264 13.62 5.22 -7.03
C ILE A 264 14.55 6.11 -7.84
N LEU A 265 15.27 7.03 -7.19
CA LEU A 265 16.13 7.99 -7.86
C LEU A 265 17.47 7.42 -8.29
N ASP A 266 18.09 6.57 -7.47
CA ASP A 266 19.49 6.18 -7.65
C ASP A 266 19.63 4.83 -8.35
N ASP A 267 20.67 4.70 -9.15
CA ASP A 267 21.04 3.40 -9.71
C ASP A 267 21.61 2.49 -8.61
N ALA A 268 21.41 1.17 -8.75
CA ALA A 268 21.91 0.20 -7.80
C ALA A 268 22.47 -1.04 -8.53
N PRO A 269 23.66 -1.52 -8.16
CA PRO A 269 24.19 -2.76 -8.72
C PRO A 269 23.34 -3.96 -8.29
N TYR A 270 23.33 -5.01 -9.12
CA TYR A 270 22.68 -6.26 -8.75
C TYR A 270 23.23 -6.80 -7.42
N ARG A 271 22.32 -7.22 -6.55
CA ARG A 271 22.65 -7.89 -5.29
C ARG A 271 21.88 -9.19 -5.22
N GLU A 272 22.60 -10.28 -4.92
CA GLU A 272 21.98 -11.57 -4.71
C GLU A 272 20.96 -11.49 -3.56
N GLY A 273 19.76 -12.01 -3.79
CA GLY A 273 18.68 -11.96 -2.80
C GLY A 273 17.78 -10.73 -2.89
N LEU A 274 18.10 -9.74 -3.74
CA LEU A 274 17.18 -8.66 -4.14
C LEU A 274 16.66 -8.89 -5.56
N LYS A 275 15.38 -8.59 -5.80
CA LYS A 275 14.74 -8.80 -7.11
C LYS A 275 15.06 -7.68 -8.10
N TYR A 276 14.82 -6.43 -7.70
CA TYR A 276 15.08 -5.20 -8.48
C TYR A 276 14.94 -3.97 -7.56
N THR A 277 15.44 -2.82 -8.00
CA THR A 277 15.02 -1.49 -7.52
C THR A 277 14.41 -0.69 -8.66
N TYR A 278 13.56 0.30 -8.36
CA TYR A 278 12.98 1.14 -9.40
C TYR A 278 14.04 2.00 -10.08
N GLY A 279 15.00 2.54 -9.32
CA GLY A 279 16.10 3.32 -9.87
C GLY A 279 16.99 2.53 -10.84
N GLN A 280 17.28 1.25 -10.54
CA GLN A 280 17.99 0.37 -11.49
C GLN A 280 17.20 0.21 -12.80
N ARG A 281 15.88 0.00 -12.73
CA ARG A 281 15.00 -0.13 -13.91
C ARG A 281 14.98 1.16 -14.74
N LEU A 282 15.04 2.31 -14.08
CA LEU A 282 15.00 3.61 -14.73
C LEU A 282 16.35 4.05 -15.31
N ARG A 283 17.48 3.65 -14.69
CA ARG A 283 18.81 4.17 -15.06
C ARG A 283 19.70 3.24 -15.87
N SER A 284 19.82 1.98 -15.49
CA SER A 284 20.85 1.09 -16.06
C SER A 284 20.30 -0.20 -16.68
N TRP A 285 19.10 -0.63 -16.29
CA TRP A 285 18.54 -1.93 -16.72
C TRP A 285 18.42 -2.08 -18.24
N PHE A 286 17.98 -1.03 -18.93
CA PHE A 286 17.85 -1.00 -20.39
C PHE A 286 19.07 -0.38 -21.09
N GLU A 287 20.23 -0.36 -20.41
CA GLU A 287 21.49 0.22 -20.90
C GLU A 287 21.40 1.72 -21.23
N ARG A 288 20.36 2.39 -20.71
CA ARG A 288 20.03 3.79 -20.96
C ARG A 288 19.44 4.41 -19.70
N ASP A 289 19.94 5.60 -19.36
CA ASP A 289 19.35 6.40 -18.29
C ASP A 289 18.09 7.10 -18.80
N GLN A 290 16.94 6.52 -18.50
CA GLN A 290 15.65 7.01 -18.97
C GLN A 290 15.26 8.33 -18.28
N ILE A 291 15.72 8.56 -17.04
CA ILE A 291 15.48 9.81 -16.30
C ILE A 291 16.19 10.96 -17.01
N GLU A 292 17.48 10.78 -17.33
CA GLU A 292 18.26 11.77 -18.07
C GLU A 292 17.67 12.00 -19.47
N GLN A 293 17.25 10.93 -20.16
CA GLN A 293 16.64 11.03 -21.48
C GLN A 293 15.35 11.87 -21.48
N VAL A 294 14.47 11.72 -20.48
CA VAL A 294 13.25 12.53 -20.41
C VAL A 294 13.54 13.98 -20.03
N ILE A 295 14.52 14.25 -19.17
CA ILE A 295 14.99 15.61 -18.85
C ILE A 295 15.45 16.31 -20.13
N GLN A 296 16.40 15.71 -20.86
CA GLN A 296 16.92 16.31 -22.10
C GLN A 296 15.83 16.49 -23.17
N LYS A 297 14.87 15.57 -23.22
CA LYS A 297 13.74 15.66 -24.13
C LYS A 297 12.85 16.85 -23.82
N LEU A 298 12.46 17.04 -22.57
CA LEU A 298 11.61 18.15 -22.15
C LEU A 298 12.32 19.51 -22.25
N ILE A 299 13.65 19.56 -22.06
CA ILE A 299 14.46 20.76 -22.34
C ILE A 299 14.39 21.13 -23.82
N LYS A 300 14.46 20.14 -24.72
CA LYS A 300 14.42 20.37 -26.18
C LYS A 300 13.01 20.66 -26.70
N GLU A 301 12.01 19.99 -26.16
CA GLU A 301 10.61 20.04 -26.59
C GLU A 301 9.71 19.94 -25.35
N ILE A 302 9.39 21.09 -24.75
CA ILE A 302 8.64 21.13 -23.49
C ILE A 302 7.22 20.54 -23.60
N ASP A 303 6.63 20.63 -24.80
CA ASP A 303 5.30 20.08 -25.13
C ASP A 303 5.35 18.62 -25.60
N ALA A 304 6.47 17.91 -25.42
CA ALA A 304 6.64 16.54 -25.88
C ALA A 304 5.58 15.61 -25.26
N ALA A 305 4.77 14.96 -26.09
CA ALA A 305 3.84 13.92 -25.64
C ALA A 305 4.55 12.57 -25.39
N SER A 306 5.84 12.47 -25.74
CA SER A 306 6.61 11.23 -25.73
C SER A 306 7.73 11.22 -24.68
N ALA A 307 7.61 12.03 -23.62
CA ALA A 307 8.45 11.97 -22.42
C ALA A 307 7.97 10.82 -21.52
N VAL A 308 8.47 9.62 -21.79
CA VAL A 308 8.05 8.37 -21.13
C VAL A 308 9.25 7.59 -20.60
N MET A 309 9.02 6.82 -19.53
CA MET A 309 9.97 5.83 -18.99
C MET A 309 9.25 4.51 -18.79
N ASN A 310 9.93 3.41 -19.10
CA ASN A 310 9.41 2.05 -19.00
C ASN A 310 10.24 1.23 -18.01
N LEU A 311 9.57 0.47 -17.14
CA LEU A 311 10.21 -0.40 -16.16
C LEU A 311 9.98 -1.87 -16.46
N TRP A 312 8.96 -2.20 -17.25
CA TRP A 312 8.62 -3.58 -17.61
C TRP A 312 9.56 -4.13 -18.68
N ASP A 313 10.21 -5.25 -18.41
CA ASP A 313 10.97 -6.02 -19.40
C ASP A 313 10.14 -7.25 -19.79
N VAL A 314 10.10 -7.64 -21.07
CA VAL A 314 9.36 -8.84 -21.51
C VAL A 314 9.88 -10.10 -20.78
N LYS A 315 11.15 -10.13 -20.39
CA LYS A 315 11.75 -11.20 -19.59
C LYS A 315 11.13 -11.34 -18.20
N ASP A 316 10.42 -10.32 -17.72
CA ASP A 316 9.69 -10.36 -16.46
C ASP A 316 8.49 -11.32 -16.47
N HIS A 317 8.08 -11.83 -17.65
CA HIS A 317 7.14 -12.94 -17.74
C HIS A 317 7.76 -14.30 -17.35
N GLU A 318 9.08 -14.44 -17.53
CA GLU A 318 9.79 -15.72 -17.32
C GLU A 318 10.16 -15.93 -15.85
N LYS A 319 10.36 -14.84 -15.10
CA LYS A 319 10.81 -14.86 -13.70
C LYS A 319 9.84 -14.11 -12.80
N GLY A 320 9.47 -14.74 -11.69
CA GLY A 320 8.64 -14.08 -10.66
C GLY A 320 9.39 -12.94 -9.97
N GLY A 321 8.64 -11.93 -9.51
CA GLY A 321 9.22 -10.76 -8.84
C GLY A 321 9.49 -9.56 -9.75
N SER A 322 8.60 -9.35 -10.72
CA SER A 322 8.61 -8.25 -11.67
C SER A 322 8.10 -6.94 -11.07
N PRO A 323 8.44 -5.77 -11.68
CA PRO A 323 8.08 -4.48 -11.13
C PRO A 323 6.57 -4.25 -11.07
N CYS A 324 6.10 -3.67 -9.97
CA CYS A 324 4.71 -3.23 -9.82
C CYS A 324 4.45 -1.96 -10.63
N LEU A 325 5.34 -0.98 -10.53
CA LEU A 325 5.40 0.20 -11.40
C LEU A 325 5.91 -0.21 -12.79
N ASN A 326 5.18 0.11 -13.85
CA ASN A 326 5.51 -0.37 -15.20
C ASN A 326 5.84 0.77 -16.15
N HIS A 327 5.12 1.88 -16.05
CA HIS A 327 5.25 2.99 -16.98
C HIS A 327 5.12 4.32 -16.26
N ILE A 328 5.91 5.31 -16.68
CA ILE A 328 5.83 6.69 -16.24
C ILE A 328 5.71 7.58 -17.47
N TRP A 329 4.78 8.53 -17.43
CA TRP A 329 4.61 9.55 -18.46
C TRP A 329 4.65 10.94 -17.81
N LEU A 330 5.45 11.84 -18.39
CA LEU A 330 5.55 13.22 -17.95
C LEU A 330 4.90 14.14 -18.98
N ARG A 331 4.23 15.18 -18.49
CA ARG A 331 3.57 16.18 -19.33
C ARG A 331 3.66 17.56 -18.71
N VAL A 332 4.03 18.54 -19.53
CA VAL A 332 3.90 19.96 -19.17
C VAL A 332 2.63 20.53 -19.81
N VAL A 333 1.79 21.17 -19.00
CA VAL A 333 0.62 21.96 -19.42
C VAL A 333 0.57 23.19 -18.53
N ASP A 334 0.39 24.38 -19.10
CA ASP A 334 0.32 25.65 -18.35
C ASP A 334 1.48 25.88 -17.36
N ASN A 335 2.70 25.47 -17.76
CA ASN A 335 3.93 25.47 -16.96
C ASN A 335 3.91 24.54 -15.74
N GLU A 336 2.98 23.60 -15.65
CA GLU A 336 2.95 22.57 -14.61
C GLU A 336 3.47 21.24 -15.14
N LEU A 337 4.51 20.69 -14.53
CA LEU A 337 5.01 19.35 -14.83
C LEU A 337 4.19 18.34 -14.04
N SER A 338 3.36 17.56 -14.70
CA SER A 338 2.64 16.41 -14.12
C SER A 338 3.37 15.09 -14.38
N LEU A 339 3.19 14.12 -13.48
CA LEU A 339 3.70 12.75 -13.62
C LEU A 339 2.55 11.77 -13.51
N THR A 340 2.37 10.91 -14.52
CA THR A 340 1.44 9.77 -14.47
C THR A 340 2.22 8.46 -14.38
N ALA A 341 1.94 7.66 -13.36
CA ALA A 341 2.56 6.36 -13.12
C ALA A 341 1.53 5.24 -13.23
N THR A 342 1.79 4.22 -14.06
CA THR A 342 0.94 3.04 -14.19
C THR A 342 1.53 1.87 -13.39
N LEU A 343 0.73 1.34 -12.46
CA LEU A 343 1.08 0.20 -11.62
C LEU A 343 0.14 -0.98 -11.92
N ARG A 344 0.70 -2.13 -12.31
CA ARG A 344 -0.10 -3.33 -12.63
C ARG A 344 -0.75 -3.96 -11.39
N SER A 345 -0.15 -3.76 -10.23
CA SER A 345 -0.56 -4.35 -8.95
C SER A 345 -0.03 -3.46 -7.84
N ASN A 346 -0.91 -3.03 -6.94
CA ASN A 346 -0.59 -2.00 -5.96
C ASN A 346 -1.21 -2.33 -4.61
N ASP A 347 -0.37 -2.66 -3.63
CA ASP A 347 -0.77 -2.76 -2.23
C ASP A 347 -1.05 -1.35 -1.72
N MET A 348 -2.33 -1.00 -1.73
CA MET A 348 -2.80 0.32 -1.38
C MET A 348 -2.65 0.59 0.11
N PHE A 349 -2.61 -0.44 0.96
CA PHE A 349 -2.50 -0.23 2.40
C PHE A 349 -1.05 0.00 2.82
N ALA A 350 -0.12 -0.86 2.41
CA ALA A 350 1.25 -0.82 2.93
C ALA A 350 2.26 -0.12 2.01
N ALA A 351 2.08 -0.17 0.68
CA ALA A 351 3.11 0.25 -0.27
C ALA A 351 2.81 1.57 -0.98
N TRP A 352 1.55 1.85 -1.30
CA TRP A 352 1.16 3.03 -2.07
C TRP A 352 1.68 4.36 -1.52
N PRO A 353 1.64 4.65 -0.20
CA PRO A 353 2.16 5.90 0.34
C PRO A 353 3.65 6.12 0.03
N ALA A 354 4.48 5.09 0.23
CA ALA A 354 5.91 5.15 -0.10
C ALA A 354 6.14 5.38 -1.60
N ASN A 355 5.43 4.62 -2.45
CA ASN A 355 5.50 4.76 -3.91
C ASN A 355 5.12 6.18 -4.35
N ALA A 356 4.04 6.75 -3.81
CA ALA A 356 3.57 8.08 -4.16
C ALA A 356 4.59 9.16 -3.75
N MET A 357 5.13 9.11 -2.54
CA MET A 357 6.17 10.04 -2.08
C MET A 357 7.43 9.95 -2.95
N GLY A 358 7.88 8.73 -3.25
CA GLY A 358 9.02 8.52 -4.12
C GLY A 358 8.81 9.00 -5.57
N LEU A 359 7.60 8.86 -6.11
CA LEU A 359 7.25 9.39 -7.43
C LEU A 359 7.19 10.92 -7.45
N ILE A 360 6.71 11.57 -6.38
CA ILE A 360 6.77 13.04 -6.25
C ILE A 360 8.24 13.50 -6.15
N ALA A 361 9.09 12.77 -5.43
CA ALA A 361 10.52 13.08 -5.38
C ALA A 361 11.18 12.98 -6.77
N LEU A 362 10.83 11.95 -7.55
CA LEU A 362 11.27 11.81 -8.95
C LEU A 362 10.77 12.96 -9.85
N GLN A 363 9.48 13.30 -9.76
CA GLN A 363 8.89 14.41 -10.48
C GLN A 363 9.59 15.74 -10.16
N ARG A 364 9.88 15.98 -8.87
CA ARG A 364 10.59 17.16 -8.38
C ARG A 364 12.02 17.21 -8.90
N HIS A 365 12.75 16.10 -8.85
CA HIS A 365 14.09 15.99 -9.40
C HIS A 365 14.12 16.35 -10.91
N ILE A 366 13.20 15.80 -11.70
CA ILE A 366 13.10 16.10 -13.13
C ILE A 366 12.79 17.58 -13.37
N ARG A 367 11.81 18.16 -12.65
CA ARG A 367 11.48 19.59 -12.72
C ARG A 367 12.72 20.45 -12.43
N ASP A 368 13.44 20.14 -11.36
CA ASP A 368 14.58 20.93 -10.89
C ASP A 368 15.76 20.87 -11.85
N GLU A 369 16.05 19.70 -12.42
CA GLU A 369 17.10 19.57 -13.44
C GLU A 369 16.71 20.30 -14.74
N ILE A 370 15.43 20.26 -15.17
CA ILE A 370 14.97 21.07 -16.31
C ILE A 370 15.17 22.57 -16.02
N ALA A 371 14.75 23.05 -14.85
CA ALA A 371 14.86 24.46 -14.47
C ALA A 371 16.32 24.93 -14.35
N LYS A 372 17.23 24.05 -13.93
CA LYS A 372 18.66 24.32 -13.83
C LYS A 372 19.37 24.38 -15.20
N HIS A 373 18.85 23.64 -16.18
CA HIS A 373 19.48 23.48 -17.49
C HIS A 373 18.70 24.14 -18.64
N SER A 374 17.67 24.94 -18.34
CA SER A 374 16.86 25.67 -19.33
C SER A 374 16.24 26.95 -18.76
N GLU A 375 15.55 27.72 -19.60
CA GLU A 375 14.81 28.94 -19.20
C GLU A 375 13.42 28.65 -18.63
N TYR A 376 12.98 27.37 -18.63
CA TYR A 376 11.62 27.01 -18.23
C TYR A 376 11.40 27.13 -16.73
N LYS A 377 10.39 27.93 -16.34
CA LYS A 377 9.97 28.12 -14.94
C LYS A 377 8.78 27.21 -14.62
N LEU A 378 9.07 25.93 -14.46
CA LEU A 378 8.05 24.92 -14.20
C LEU A 378 7.61 24.89 -12.74
N LYS A 379 6.30 24.74 -12.52
CA LYS A 379 5.69 24.41 -11.24
C LYS A 379 5.51 22.89 -11.13
N MET A 380 5.33 22.40 -9.90
CA MET A 380 4.82 21.04 -9.71
C MET A 380 3.37 21.02 -10.19
N GLY A 381 3.08 20.13 -11.13
CA GLY A 381 1.71 19.71 -11.40
C GLY A 381 1.35 18.48 -10.56
N PRO A 382 0.16 17.89 -10.80
CA PRO A 382 -0.29 16.74 -10.04
C PRO A 382 0.57 15.48 -10.26
N LEU A 383 0.64 14.66 -9.22
CA LEU A 383 0.99 13.24 -9.37
C LEU A 383 -0.29 12.46 -9.65
N ILE A 384 -0.27 11.62 -10.68
CA ILE A 384 -1.34 10.69 -11.02
C ILE A 384 -0.80 9.26 -10.92
N THR A 385 -1.46 8.39 -10.14
CA THR A 385 -1.18 6.95 -10.16
C THR A 385 -2.36 6.20 -10.72
N ILE A 386 -2.16 5.40 -11.77
CA ILE A 386 -3.14 4.48 -12.36
C ILE A 386 -2.81 3.07 -11.89
N SER A 387 -3.61 2.53 -11.00
CA SER A 387 -3.43 1.20 -10.44
C SER A 387 -4.41 0.23 -11.07
N GLN A 388 -3.90 -0.64 -11.94
CA GLN A 388 -4.72 -1.62 -12.67
C GLN A 388 -5.33 -2.66 -11.73
N SER A 389 -4.59 -3.05 -10.70
CA SER A 389 -5.08 -3.82 -9.54
C SER A 389 -4.76 -3.03 -8.27
N ALA A 390 -5.74 -2.26 -7.80
CA ALA A 390 -5.67 -1.52 -6.54
C ALA A 390 -6.27 -2.37 -5.43
N HIS A 391 -5.46 -2.86 -4.49
CA HIS A 391 -5.93 -3.84 -3.52
C HIS A 391 -5.41 -3.61 -2.11
N ILE A 392 -6.11 -4.18 -1.15
CA ILE A 392 -5.67 -4.32 0.24
C ILE A 392 -5.83 -5.78 0.66
N TYR A 393 -4.87 -6.29 1.44
CA TYR A 393 -4.86 -7.68 1.90
C TYR A 393 -5.77 -7.88 3.11
N ASP A 394 -6.31 -9.10 3.25
CA ASP A 394 -7.20 -9.51 4.34
C ASP A 394 -6.64 -9.22 5.74
N ASP A 395 -5.34 -9.44 5.94
CA ASP A 395 -4.60 -9.13 7.17
C ASP A 395 -4.49 -7.62 7.49
N THR A 396 -4.97 -6.74 6.61
CA THR A 396 -5.02 -5.28 6.85
C THR A 396 -6.45 -4.73 7.00
N TRP A 397 -7.49 -5.54 6.83
CA TRP A 397 -8.88 -5.04 6.81
C TRP A 397 -9.29 -4.38 8.13
N ASP A 398 -8.94 -4.98 9.27
CA ASP A 398 -9.22 -4.40 10.59
C ASP A 398 -8.54 -3.04 10.80
N ASN A 399 -7.30 -2.91 10.30
CA ASN A 399 -6.54 -1.66 10.34
C ASN A 399 -7.16 -0.61 9.42
N ALA A 400 -7.58 -1.01 8.21
CA ALA A 400 -8.27 -0.15 7.27
C ALA A 400 -9.61 0.38 7.83
N GLU A 401 -10.42 -0.48 8.47
CA GLU A 401 -11.69 -0.07 9.07
C GLU A 401 -11.51 0.95 10.19
N ARG A 402 -10.48 0.79 11.02
CA ARG A 402 -10.14 1.78 12.05
C ARG A 402 -9.64 3.09 11.47
N LEU A 403 -8.76 3.02 10.47
CA LEU A 403 -8.28 4.20 9.78
C LEU A 403 -9.46 5.02 9.23
N ILE A 404 -10.42 4.34 8.59
CA ILE A 404 -11.64 4.97 8.08
C ILE A 404 -12.44 5.58 9.23
N ALA A 405 -12.75 4.81 10.28
CA ALA A 405 -13.56 5.28 11.40
C ALA A 405 -12.96 6.51 12.09
N ASN A 406 -11.63 6.56 12.24
CA ASN A 406 -10.94 7.61 12.98
C ASN A 406 -10.62 8.83 12.10
N GLN A 407 -10.24 8.64 10.83
CA GLN A 407 -9.65 9.69 10.00
C GLN A 407 -10.56 10.16 8.86
N TYR A 408 -11.41 9.29 8.31
CA TYR A 408 -12.26 9.69 7.18
C TYR A 408 -13.34 10.70 7.59
N ALA A 409 -13.87 10.60 8.81
CA ALA A 409 -14.81 11.58 9.35
C ALA A 409 -14.22 13.00 9.42
N ALA A 410 -12.94 13.14 9.76
CA ALA A 410 -12.26 14.44 9.78
C ALA A 410 -12.17 15.06 8.38
N ILE A 411 -11.86 14.25 7.36
CA ILE A 411 -11.87 14.68 5.95
C ILE A 411 -13.26 15.16 5.54
N LEU A 412 -14.31 14.43 5.93
CA LEU A 412 -15.70 14.82 5.63
C LEU A 412 -16.14 16.10 6.33
N ASN A 413 -15.50 16.50 7.43
CA ASN A 413 -15.81 17.75 8.13
C ASN A 413 -15.10 18.98 7.53
N GLN A 414 -14.06 18.77 6.72
CA GLN A 414 -13.32 19.84 6.03
C GLN A 414 -13.85 20.06 4.59
N ARG A 415 -15.17 19.93 4.40
CA ARG A 415 -15.79 20.06 3.08
C ARG A 415 -15.51 21.43 2.47
N SER A 416 -15.00 21.40 1.25
CA SER A 416 -15.02 22.55 0.36
C SER A 416 -16.25 22.44 -0.53
N TYR A 417 -16.96 23.54 -0.71
CA TYR A 417 -18.04 23.65 -1.69
C TYR A 417 -17.52 23.87 -3.12
N TYR A 418 -16.20 23.77 -3.33
CA TYR A 418 -15.59 23.92 -4.64
C TYR A 418 -15.93 22.73 -5.55
N ASP A 419 -16.59 23.01 -6.66
CA ASP A 419 -16.83 22.07 -7.75
C ASP A 419 -16.15 22.59 -9.02
N PRO A 420 -15.24 21.82 -9.65
CA PRO A 420 -14.65 22.21 -10.94
C PRO A 420 -15.68 22.45 -12.04
N SER A 421 -16.88 21.87 -11.90
CA SER A 421 -17.99 22.09 -12.81
C SER A 421 -18.53 23.52 -12.76
N GLY A 422 -18.19 24.32 -11.75
CA GLY A 422 -18.63 25.70 -11.61
C GLY A 422 -19.65 25.92 -10.49
N ASN A 423 -20.19 27.15 -10.40
CA ASN A 423 -21.20 27.53 -9.39
C ASN A 423 -22.56 27.82 -10.04
N PHE A 424 -23.64 27.66 -9.29
CA PHE A 424 -25.00 27.90 -9.77
C PHE A 424 -25.70 28.93 -8.89
N LEU A 425 -26.01 30.08 -9.49
CA LEU A 425 -26.78 31.15 -8.86
C LEU A 425 -28.25 30.96 -9.18
N ILE A 426 -29.09 30.89 -8.16
CA ILE A 426 -30.51 30.59 -8.29
C ILE A 426 -31.31 31.84 -7.94
N GLU A 427 -32.23 32.20 -8.83
CA GLU A 427 -33.14 33.32 -8.67
C GLU A 427 -34.58 32.89 -8.99
N VAL A 428 -35.55 33.64 -8.48
CA VAL A 428 -36.96 33.48 -8.82
C VAL A 428 -37.43 34.71 -9.58
N ASP A 429 -37.87 34.50 -10.81
CA ASP A 429 -38.44 35.53 -11.68
C ASP A 429 -39.90 35.20 -11.98
N GLY A 430 -40.80 35.90 -11.29
CA GLY A 430 -42.25 35.69 -11.38
C GLY A 430 -42.67 34.29 -10.93
N LYS A 431 -42.97 33.42 -11.89
CA LYS A 431 -43.41 32.02 -11.63
C LYS A 431 -42.36 30.98 -12.04
N GLU A 432 -41.16 31.42 -12.38
CA GLU A 432 -40.09 30.56 -12.89
C GLU A 432 -38.85 30.69 -12.03
N ILE A 433 -38.11 29.59 -11.92
CA ILE A 433 -36.77 29.53 -11.35
C ILE A 433 -35.79 29.82 -12.49
N VAL A 434 -34.84 30.71 -12.25
CA VAL A 434 -33.76 31.06 -13.16
C VAL A 434 -32.44 30.62 -12.52
N ILE A 435 -31.60 29.95 -13.28
CA ILE A 435 -30.30 29.45 -12.80
C ILE A 435 -29.22 29.98 -13.72
N SER A 436 -28.20 30.63 -13.16
CA SER A 436 -27.00 31.06 -13.88
C SER A 436 -25.83 30.19 -13.48
N HIS A 437 -25.32 29.41 -14.42
CA HIS A 437 -24.14 28.58 -14.26
C HIS A 437 -22.90 29.38 -14.60
N THR A 438 -21.95 29.41 -13.67
CA THR A 438 -20.72 30.21 -13.75
C THR A 438 -19.48 29.33 -13.65
N THR A 439 -18.36 29.78 -14.22
CA THR A 439 -17.06 29.12 -14.02
C THR A 439 -16.66 29.13 -12.54
N ALA A 440 -15.93 28.10 -12.09
CA ALA A 440 -15.56 27.94 -10.67
C ALA A 440 -14.61 29.05 -10.17
N GLY A 441 -13.83 29.65 -11.07
CA GLY A 441 -12.82 30.68 -10.76
C GLY A 441 -13.24 32.10 -11.15
N SER A 442 -13.43 32.36 -12.45
CA SER A 442 -13.69 33.72 -12.96
C SER A 442 -15.10 34.23 -12.66
N GLY A 443 -16.05 33.34 -12.35
CA GLY A 443 -17.46 33.69 -12.14
C GLY A 443 -18.19 34.07 -13.43
N GLU A 444 -17.60 33.80 -14.59
CA GLU A 444 -18.20 34.08 -15.89
C GLU A 444 -19.41 33.17 -16.12
N VAL A 445 -20.55 33.76 -16.49
CA VAL A 445 -21.77 33.01 -16.81
C VAL A 445 -21.57 32.26 -18.13
N ILE A 446 -21.60 30.94 -18.06
CA ILE A 446 -21.42 30.04 -19.21
C ILE A 446 -22.74 29.52 -19.76
N LYS A 447 -23.78 29.44 -18.92
CA LYS A 447 -25.11 28.99 -19.32
C LYS A 447 -26.20 29.45 -18.35
N SER A 448 -27.42 29.59 -18.86
CA SER A 448 -28.60 29.84 -18.04
C SER A 448 -29.69 28.78 -18.28
N TYR A 449 -30.41 28.45 -17.21
CA TYR A 449 -31.54 27.51 -17.23
C TYR A 449 -32.78 28.22 -16.67
N ARG A 450 -33.97 27.89 -17.19
CA ARG A 450 -35.22 28.51 -16.72
C ARG A 450 -36.37 27.51 -16.75
N GLY A 451 -37.17 27.48 -15.69
CA GLY A 451 -38.31 26.58 -15.62
C GLY A 451 -39.02 26.58 -14.28
N LYS A 452 -40.13 25.84 -14.20
CA LYS A 452 -40.99 25.77 -13.00
C LYS A 452 -40.82 24.49 -12.18
N ASN A 453 -40.29 23.44 -12.81
CA ASN A 453 -40.16 22.11 -12.22
C ASN A 453 -38.70 21.86 -11.80
N PRO A 454 -38.42 21.76 -10.49
CA PRO A 454 -37.07 21.54 -9.96
C PRO A 454 -36.38 20.31 -10.55
N LEU A 455 -37.09 19.20 -10.66
CA LEU A 455 -36.51 17.94 -11.13
C LEU A 455 -36.11 18.01 -12.60
N ASN A 456 -36.90 18.69 -13.44
CA ASN A 456 -36.56 18.88 -14.84
C ASN A 456 -35.32 19.76 -15.00
N LEU A 457 -35.23 20.86 -14.25
CA LEU A 457 -34.05 21.73 -14.23
C LEU A 457 -32.80 20.98 -13.76
N LEU A 458 -32.91 20.23 -12.66
CA LEU A 458 -31.79 19.43 -12.15
C LEU A 458 -31.33 18.39 -13.17
N ARG A 459 -32.26 17.70 -13.84
CA ARG A 459 -31.92 16.73 -14.89
C ARG A 459 -31.21 17.38 -16.07
N GLU A 460 -31.64 18.56 -16.49
CA GLU A 460 -30.99 19.31 -17.56
C GLU A 460 -29.57 19.75 -17.18
N ILE A 461 -29.39 20.23 -15.94
CA ILE A 461 -28.07 20.56 -15.39
C ILE A 461 -27.16 19.33 -15.39
N CYS A 462 -27.60 18.21 -14.81
CA CYS A 462 -26.79 16.98 -14.78
C CYS A 462 -26.47 16.44 -16.18
N ALA A 463 -27.39 16.57 -17.14
CA ALA A 463 -27.15 16.15 -18.53
C ALA A 463 -26.12 17.04 -19.24
N THR A 464 -26.04 18.31 -18.86
CA THR A 464 -25.14 19.30 -19.49
C THR A 464 -23.81 19.46 -18.76
N SER A 465 -23.77 19.05 -17.48
CA SER A 465 -22.58 19.03 -16.64
C SER A 465 -22.41 17.64 -15.99
N PRO A 466 -22.01 16.61 -16.77
CA PRO A 466 -21.95 15.22 -16.28
C PRO A 466 -20.87 15.00 -15.20
N ALA A 467 -19.95 15.94 -15.02
CA ALA A 467 -18.89 15.90 -14.01
C ALA A 467 -19.28 16.59 -12.67
N ILE A 468 -20.50 17.15 -12.58
CA ILE A 468 -20.98 17.80 -11.35
C ILE A 468 -20.89 16.83 -10.16
N GLN A 469 -20.40 17.33 -9.03
CA GLN A 469 -20.22 16.48 -7.87
C GLN A 469 -21.58 16.03 -7.31
N PRO A 470 -21.70 14.80 -6.78
CA PRO A 470 -22.95 14.30 -6.20
C PRO A 470 -23.49 15.17 -5.07
N GLU A 471 -22.61 15.70 -4.19
CA GLU A 471 -23.03 16.57 -3.08
C GLU A 471 -23.58 17.90 -3.60
N HIS A 472 -22.94 18.49 -4.62
CA HIS A 472 -23.41 19.71 -5.26
C HIS A 472 -24.78 19.49 -5.95
N THR A 473 -24.95 18.36 -6.63
CA THR A 473 -26.26 17.96 -7.19
C THR A 473 -27.33 17.85 -6.11
N GLY A 474 -26.97 17.26 -4.96
CA GLY A 474 -27.86 17.16 -3.80
C GLY A 474 -28.29 18.52 -3.27
N TYR A 475 -27.34 19.45 -3.11
CA TYR A 475 -27.59 20.83 -2.73
C TYR A 475 -28.51 21.55 -3.74
N LEU A 476 -28.23 21.45 -5.04
CA LEU A 476 -29.08 22.04 -6.08
C LEU A 476 -30.52 21.51 -6.01
N GLY A 477 -30.69 20.21 -5.78
CA GLY A 477 -32.02 19.63 -5.60
C GLY A 477 -32.80 20.28 -4.45
N ILE A 478 -32.14 20.55 -3.32
CA ILE A 478 -32.73 21.22 -2.16
C ILE A 478 -33.11 22.66 -2.49
N GLU A 479 -32.18 23.44 -3.03
CA GLU A 479 -32.42 24.87 -3.33
C GLU A 479 -33.48 25.07 -4.42
N LEU A 480 -33.47 24.25 -5.47
CA LEU A 480 -34.50 24.31 -6.51
C LEU A 480 -35.88 23.94 -5.96
N GLN A 481 -35.97 22.96 -5.06
CA GLN A 481 -37.22 22.61 -4.41
C GLN A 481 -37.72 23.72 -3.49
N LYS A 482 -36.81 24.38 -2.77
CA LYS A 482 -37.10 25.56 -1.93
C LYS A 482 -37.61 26.73 -2.78
N ALA A 483 -36.94 27.08 -3.87
CA ALA A 483 -37.38 28.11 -4.81
C ALA A 483 -38.79 27.82 -5.36
N SER A 484 -39.05 26.57 -5.74
CA SER A 484 -40.39 26.14 -6.19
C SER A 484 -41.46 26.30 -5.11
N ASN A 485 -41.12 26.01 -3.85
CA ASN A 485 -42.04 26.18 -2.73
C ASN A 485 -42.33 27.66 -2.45
N CYS A 486 -41.31 28.52 -2.47
CA CYS A 486 -41.45 29.98 -2.36
C CYS A 486 -42.38 30.56 -3.44
N ILE A 487 -42.24 30.11 -4.70
CA ILE A 487 -43.15 30.49 -5.80
C ILE A 487 -44.60 30.10 -5.48
N LYS A 488 -44.83 28.89 -4.96
CA LYS A 488 -46.19 28.41 -4.63
C LYS A 488 -46.80 29.13 -3.44
N SER A 489 -46.00 29.48 -2.45
CA SER A 489 -46.44 30.13 -1.21
C SER A 489 -46.38 31.67 -1.28
N CYS A 490 -45.97 32.24 -2.41
CA CYS A 490 -45.75 33.68 -2.59
C CYS A 490 -44.77 34.30 -1.57
N HIS A 491 -43.79 33.53 -1.09
CA HIS A 491 -42.71 34.03 -0.24
C HIS A 491 -41.48 34.39 -1.08
N PRO A 492 -40.67 35.38 -0.66
CA PRO A 492 -39.40 35.64 -1.34
C PRO A 492 -38.47 34.43 -1.20
N TYR A 493 -37.78 34.09 -2.28
CA TYR A 493 -36.70 33.11 -2.25
C TYR A 493 -35.37 33.84 -2.04
N ILE A 494 -34.56 33.31 -1.13
CA ILE A 494 -33.17 33.73 -0.94
C ILE A 494 -32.34 32.45 -0.87
N GLN A 495 -31.37 32.31 -1.77
CA GLN A 495 -30.45 31.18 -1.78
C GLN A 495 -29.65 31.14 -0.47
N ASP A 496 -29.35 29.94 0.02
CA ASP A 496 -28.55 29.70 1.24
C ASP A 496 -29.16 30.15 2.58
N GLN A 497 -30.43 30.60 2.60
CA GLN A 497 -31.14 31.00 3.84
C GLN A 497 -32.17 30.03 4.39
#